data_AF-A0A399F2V9-F1
#
_entry.id   AF-A0A399F2V9-F1
#
_cell.length_a   1.000
_cell.length_b   1.000
_cell.length_c   1.000
_cell.angle_alpha   90.00
_cell.angle_beta   90.00
_cell.angle_gamma   90.00
#
_symmetry.space_group_name_H-M   'P 1'
#
loop_
_entity.id
_entity.type
_entity.pdbx_description
1 polymer ?
#
loop_
_entity_poly.entity_id
_entity_poly.type
_entity_poly.pdbx_seq_one_letter_code
_entity_poly.pdbx_strand_id
1 'polypeptide(L)' 'MTVSYTLPPQYPTGTVVAILVQDETEVRTLFEGPVEAGFTLPAQEIIVRGAATFRVLINGEQVLETPL' A
#
# COMPACT_ATOMS: atom_id res chain seq x y z
N MET A 1 2.21 -14.38 -1.76
CA MET A 1 2.12 -13.41 -2.89
C MET A 1 2.98 -12.22 -2.52
N THR A 2 3.53 -11.52 -3.52
CA THR A 2 4.47 -10.42 -3.28
C THR A 2 3.83 -9.11 -3.69
N VAL A 3 3.89 -8.11 -2.81
CA VAL A 3 3.38 -6.77 -3.10
C VAL A 3 4.49 -5.74 -3.01
N SER A 4 4.49 -4.79 -3.93
CA SER A 4 5.38 -3.64 -3.94
C SER A 4 4.62 -2.43 -4.45
N TYR A 5 5.08 -1.25 -4.05
CA TYR A 5 4.47 0.01 -4.49
C TYR A 5 5.51 1.12 -4.53
N THR A 6 5.56 1.86 -5.64
CA THR A 6 6.38 3.06 -5.79
C THR A 6 5.48 4.27 -5.80
N LEU A 7 5.76 5.24 -4.94
CA LEU A 7 5.01 6.49 -4.91
C LEU A 7 5.22 7.25 -6.23
N PRO A 8 4.14 7.65 -6.93
CA PRO A 8 4.25 8.41 -8.16
C PRO A 8 5.01 9.75 -7.96
N PRO A 9 5.83 10.18 -8.93
CA PRO A 9 6.77 11.30 -8.77
C PRO A 9 6.10 12.67 -8.60
N GLN A 10 4.80 12.80 -8.87
CA GLN A 10 4.05 14.04 -8.65
C GLN A 10 3.82 14.37 -7.17
N TYR A 11 4.00 13.39 -6.26
CA TYR A 11 3.77 13.60 -4.84
C TYR A 11 5.04 14.12 -4.15
N PRO A 12 4.95 15.20 -3.34
CA PRO A 12 6.11 15.78 -2.67
C PRO A 12 6.60 14.93 -1.48
N THR A 13 7.85 15.16 -1.05
CA THR A 13 8.36 14.65 0.24
C THR A 13 7.45 15.07 1.39
N GLY A 14 7.17 14.16 2.30
CA GLY A 14 6.23 14.35 3.41
C GLY A 14 4.79 13.93 3.10
N THR A 15 4.51 13.46 1.88
CA THR A 15 3.23 12.84 1.54
C THR A 15 2.97 11.64 2.44
N VAL A 16 1.79 11.57 3.05
CA VAL A 16 1.40 10.46 3.91
C VAL A 16 0.83 9.34 3.06
N VAL A 17 1.42 8.15 3.16
CA VAL A 17 0.99 6.97 2.41
C VAL A 17 0.57 5.89 3.41
N ALA A 18 -0.58 5.27 3.17
CA ALA A 18 -1.00 4.04 3.84
C ALA A 18 -1.14 2.93 2.82
N ILE A 19 -0.49 1.79 3.07
CA ILE A 19 -0.49 0.61 2.20
C ILE A 19 -1.08 -0.54 2.98
N LEU A 20 -2.18 -1.10 2.48
CA LEU A 20 -2.95 -2.13 3.17
C LEU A 20 -3.23 -3.32 2.28
N VAL A 21 -3.39 -4.46 2.93
CA VAL A 21 -3.94 -5.68 2.34
C VAL A 21 -5.18 -6.03 3.12
N GLN A 22 -6.27 -6.27 2.44
CA GLN A 22 -7.53 -6.68 3.05
C GLN A 22 -7.95 -8.03 2.46
N ASP A 23 -8.15 -9.03 3.32
CA ASP A 23 -8.85 -10.26 2.94
C ASP A 23 -10.32 -10.23 3.43
N GLU A 24 -11.01 -11.36 3.37
CA GLU A 24 -12.41 -11.47 3.78
C GLU A 24 -12.64 -11.19 5.28
N THR A 25 -11.60 -11.27 6.10
CA THR A 25 -11.68 -11.28 7.57
C THR A 25 -10.83 -10.22 8.26
N GLU A 26 -9.70 -9.81 7.65
CA GLU A 26 -8.70 -8.95 8.27
C GLU A 26 -8.21 -7.86 7.32
N VAL A 27 -7.98 -6.66 7.87
CA VAL A 27 -7.22 -5.60 7.21
C VAL A 27 -5.85 -5.53 7.88
N ARG A 28 -4.80 -5.70 7.08
CA ARG A 28 -3.41 -5.60 7.50
C ARG A 28 -2.75 -4.38 6.90
N THR A 29 -2.31 -3.46 7.77
CA THR A 29 -1.47 -2.33 7.38
C THR A 29 -0.03 -2.80 7.20
N LEU A 30 0.53 -2.65 6.00
CA LEU A 30 1.93 -2.97 5.71
C LEU A 30 2.84 -1.77 5.99
N PHE A 31 2.33 -0.56 5.76
CA PHE A 31 3.03 0.69 5.99
C PHE A 31 2.03 1.83 6.19
N GLU A 32 2.34 2.76 7.09
CA GLU A 32 1.63 4.02 7.23
C GLU A 32 2.61 5.10 7.71
N GLY A 33 2.69 6.21 6.97
CA GLY A 33 3.51 7.34 7.39
C GLY A 33 3.92 8.30 6.27
N PRO A 34 4.61 9.40 6.61
CA PRO A 34 5.20 10.30 5.64
C PRO A 34 6.38 9.63 4.94
N VAL A 35 6.55 9.90 3.64
CA VAL A 35 7.63 9.32 2.85
C VAL A 35 8.44 10.37 2.09
N GLU A 36 9.66 10.00 1.70
CA GLU A 36 10.50 10.82 0.82
C GLU A 36 10.05 10.72 -0.65
N ALA A 37 10.39 11.73 -1.45
CA ALA A 37 10.20 11.68 -2.90
C ALA A 37 10.94 10.47 -3.51
N GLY A 38 10.26 9.70 -4.36
CA GLY A 38 10.81 8.47 -4.94
C GLY A 38 10.72 7.24 -4.03
N PHE A 39 10.01 7.33 -2.90
CA PHE A 39 9.77 6.20 -2.01
C PHE A 39 9.23 4.98 -2.77
N THR A 40 9.80 3.82 -2.44
CA THR A 40 9.31 2.51 -2.87
C THR A 40 9.19 1.62 -1.66
N LEU A 41 8.00 1.07 -1.43
CA LEU A 41 7.81 -0.02 -0.50
C LEU A 41 8.56 -1.24 -1.06
N PRO A 42 9.57 -1.78 -0.35
CA PRO A 42 10.25 -2.99 -0.78
C PRO A 42 9.25 -4.14 -0.83
N ALA A 43 9.49 -5.07 -1.76
CA ALA A 43 8.67 -6.25 -1.95
C ALA A 43 8.41 -6.97 -0.62
N GLN A 44 7.15 -7.02 -0.19
CA GLN A 44 6.70 -7.73 1.01
C GLN A 44 6.08 -9.05 0.62
N GLU A 45 6.50 -10.13 1.27
CA GLU A 45 5.80 -11.41 1.19
C GLU A 45 4.63 -11.40 2.17
N ILE A 46 3.43 -11.62 1.64
CA ILE A 46 2.20 -11.69 2.43
C ILE A 46 1.51 -13.03 2.21
N ILE A 47 0.93 -13.53 3.30
CA ILE A 47 0.12 -14.73 3.35
C ILE A 47 -1.33 -14.29 3.50
N VAL A 48 -2.17 -14.65 2.54
CA VAL A 48 -3.61 -14.39 2.58
C VAL A 48 -4.36 -15.71 2.51
N ARG A 49 -5.52 -15.77 3.14
CA ARG A 49 -6.38 -16.96 3.15
C ARG A 49 -7.63 -16.68 2.33
N GLY A 50 -7.52 -16.81 1.01
CA GLY A 50 -8.63 -16.57 0.08
C GLY A 50 -8.43 -15.31 -0.76
N ALA A 51 -9.53 -14.70 -1.19
CA ALA A 51 -9.49 -13.48 -1.98
C ALA A 51 -8.99 -12.32 -1.12
N ALA A 52 -8.03 -11.56 -1.64
CA ALA A 52 -7.51 -10.37 -1.00
C ALA A 52 -7.41 -9.20 -1.97
N THR A 53 -7.39 -8.00 -1.42
CA THR A 53 -7.27 -6.74 -2.15
C THR A 53 -6.12 -5.93 -1.58
N PHE A 54 -5.26 -5.45 -2.46
CA PHE A 54 -4.22 -4.48 -2.14
C PHE A 54 -4.73 -3.07 -2.36
N ARG A 55 -4.53 -2.22 -1.36
CA ARG A 55 -4.99 -0.84 -1.35
C ARG A 55 -3.87 0.12 -1.02
N VAL A 56 -3.85 1.24 -1.72
CA VAL A 56 -2.96 2.36 -1.39
C VAL A 56 -3.78 3.62 -1.22
N LEU A 57 -3.57 4.28 -0.09
CA LEU A 57 -4.11 5.60 0.19
C LEU A 57 -2.97 6.60 0.22
N ILE A 58 -3.20 7.75 -0.40
CA ILE A 58 -2.32 8.92 -0.33
C ILE A 58 -3.10 10.05 0.31
N ASN A 59 -2.59 10.59 1.41
CA ASN A 59 -3.26 11.62 2.22
C ASN A 59 -4.71 11.25 2.57
N GLY A 60 -4.98 9.96 2.79
CA GLY A 60 -6.32 9.42 3.10
C GLY A 60 -7.21 9.16 1.89
N GLU A 61 -6.80 9.54 0.67
CA GLU A 61 -7.53 9.25 -0.56
C GLU A 61 -7.06 7.92 -1.17
N GLN A 62 -8.00 7.02 -1.48
CA GLN A 62 -7.69 5.77 -2.17
C GLN A 62 -7.30 6.05 -3.63
N VAL A 63 -6.06 5.70 -3.98
CA VAL A 63 -5.51 5.91 -5.35
C VAL A 63 -5.28 4.61 -6.11
N LEU A 64 -5.21 3.48 -5.40
CA LEU A 64 -5.03 2.15 -5.98
C LEU A 64 -5.86 1.14 -5.20
N GLU A 65 -6.56 0.29 -5.93
CA GLU A 65 -7.23 -0.91 -5.42
C GLU A 65 -7.09 -2.00 -6.47
N THR A 66 -6.46 -3.12 -6.12
CA THR A 66 -6.29 -4.26 -7.01
C THR A 66 -6.51 -5.57 -6.26
N PRO A 67 -7.23 -6.55 -6.83
CA PRO A 67 -7.21 -7.92 -6.34
C PRO A 67 -5.78 -8.46 -6.31
N LEU A 68 -5.50 -9.35 -5.35
CA LEU A 68 -4.22 -10.03 -5.15
C LEU A 68 -4.29 -11.52 -5.46
#